data_AF-A0A6I0E0E3-F1
#
_entry.id   AF-A0A6I0E0E3-F1
#
_cell.length_a   1.000
_cell.length_b   1.000
_cell.length_c   1.000
_cell.angle_alpha   90.00
_cell.angle_beta   90.00
_cell.angle_gamma   90.00
#
_symmetry.space_group_name_H-M   'P 1'
#
loop_
_entity.id
_entity.type
_entity.pdbx_description
1 polymer ?
#
loop_
_entity_poly.entity_id
_entity_poly.type
_entity_poly.pdbx_seq_one_letter_code
_entity_poly.pdbx_strand_id
1 'polypeptide(L)'
;MKTLLFVVVLFCGTLPGLAREKQVAFGPNGQVRVIDKVLAGKIGYFAEYSDFQQAMLFQVNDSSYVLEILTGTHNESYRTRKTLTASETRLMLEDISARLHLKSPKSLLNQEGRTQFLLINSLVSYSYYGMAVSLILTEDMSPAVYLLSAGTGFIVPILFSRN
;
A
#
# COMPACT_ATOMS: atom_id res chain seq x y z
N MET A 1 -57.20 0.72 17.98
CA MET A 1 -55.79 0.31 18.17
C MET A 1 -55.07 -0.15 16.88
N LYS A 2 -55.69 -0.12 15.69
CA LYS A 2 -55.03 -0.49 14.41
C LYS A 2 -54.40 0.71 13.67
N THR A 3 -54.86 1.92 13.92
CA THR A 3 -54.37 3.15 13.26
C THR A 3 -53.04 3.67 13.81
N LEU A 4 -52.72 3.39 15.08
CA LEU A 4 -51.46 3.84 15.69
C LEU A 4 -50.24 3.05 15.18
N LEU A 5 -50.44 1.79 14.78
CA LEU A 5 -49.36 0.90 14.34
C LEU A 5 -48.87 1.25 12.93
N PHE A 6 -49.71 1.89 12.11
CA PHE A 6 -49.38 2.28 10.74
C PHE A 6 -48.46 3.51 10.67
N VAL A 7 -48.57 4.43 11.65
CA VAL A 7 -47.76 5.67 11.69
C VAL A 7 -46.31 5.38 12.10
N VAL A 8 -46.08 4.38 12.96
CA VAL A 8 -44.73 4.00 13.41
C VAL A 8 -43.93 3.30 12.31
N VAL A 9 -44.58 2.52 11.43
CA VAL A 9 -43.92 1.86 10.30
C VAL A 9 -43.55 2.87 9.21
N LEU A 10 -44.33 3.94 9.02
CA LEU A 10 -44.04 4.97 8.03
C LEU A 10 -42.87 5.89 8.43
N PHE A 11 -42.59 6.06 9.73
CA PHE A 11 -41.52 6.93 10.22
C PHE A 11 -40.13 6.25 10.27
N CYS A 12 -40.08 4.92 10.18
CA CYS A 12 -38.81 4.16 10.22
C CYS A 12 -38.14 4.03 8.83
N GLY A 13 -38.84 4.41 7.75
CA GLY A 13 -38.39 4.22 6.37
C GLY A 13 -37.47 5.33 5.83
N THR A 14 -37.29 6.45 6.54
CA THR A 14 -36.47 7.57 6.06
C THR A 14 -35.25 7.76 6.94
N LEU A 15 -34.40 6.75 7.02
CA LEU A 15 -33.00 6.98 7.42
C LEU A 15 -32.31 7.65 6.24
N PRO A 16 -31.88 8.92 6.36
CA PRO A 16 -31.08 9.55 5.31
C PRO A 16 -29.81 8.71 5.14
N GLY A 17 -29.61 8.17 3.95
CA GLY A 17 -28.38 7.47 3.60
C GLY A 17 -27.21 8.39 3.90
N LEU A 18 -26.38 8.02 4.88
CA LEU A 18 -25.15 8.72 5.17
C LEU A 18 -24.35 8.77 3.86
N ALA A 19 -24.18 9.97 3.30
CA ALA A 19 -23.37 10.18 2.13
C ALA A 19 -21.95 9.68 2.44
N ARG A 20 -21.59 8.54 1.84
CA ARG A 20 -20.32 7.85 2.09
C ARG A 20 -19.29 8.37 1.09
N GLU A 21 -18.37 9.20 1.57
CA GLU A 21 -17.21 9.62 0.80
C GLU A 21 -16.26 8.41 0.62
N LYS A 22 -15.96 8.03 -0.62
CA LYS A 22 -15.05 6.91 -0.92
C LYS A 22 -13.64 7.44 -1.12
N GLN A 23 -12.67 7.02 -0.32
CA GLN A 23 -11.27 7.39 -0.55
C GLN A 23 -10.74 6.78 -1.86
N VAL A 24 -10.08 7.60 -2.66
CA VAL A 24 -9.49 7.26 -3.96
C VAL A 24 -7.97 7.38 -3.88
N ALA A 25 -7.26 6.57 -4.67
CA ALA A 25 -5.81 6.61 -4.74
C ALA A 25 -5.30 7.63 -5.77
N PHE A 26 -4.13 8.19 -5.49
CA PHE A 26 -3.40 9.17 -6.30
C PHE A 26 -2.58 8.58 -7.46
N GLY A 27 -2.51 7.24 -7.59
CA GLY A 27 -1.63 6.59 -8.56
C GLY A 27 -2.27 5.41 -9.28
N PRO A 28 -1.72 5.03 -10.46
CA PRO A 28 -2.21 3.88 -11.22
C PRO A 28 -2.17 2.62 -10.35
N ASN A 29 -3.22 1.82 -10.43
CA ASN A 29 -3.41 0.57 -9.68
C ASN A 29 -3.65 0.72 -8.17
N GLY A 30 -4.02 1.92 -7.68
CA GLY A 30 -4.46 2.06 -6.29
C GLY A 30 -3.34 2.12 -5.24
N GLN A 31 -2.08 2.29 -5.66
CA GLN A 31 -0.91 2.09 -4.81
C GLN A 31 -0.70 3.19 -3.75
N VAL A 32 -1.14 4.42 -4.02
CA VAL A 32 -0.91 5.58 -3.14
C VAL A 32 -2.25 6.16 -2.72
N ARG A 33 -2.70 5.90 -1.49
CA ARG A 33 -3.97 6.45 -0.95
C ARG A 33 -3.79 7.75 -0.16
N VAL A 34 -2.57 7.96 0.33
CA VAL A 34 -2.18 9.13 1.11
C VAL A 34 -0.84 9.59 0.58
N ILE A 35 -0.70 10.89 0.30
CA ILE A 35 0.59 11.51 0.01
C ILE A 35 1.03 12.20 1.29
N ASP A 36 2.04 11.66 1.96
CA ASP A 36 2.63 12.26 3.16
C ASP A 36 3.74 13.26 2.80
N LYS A 37 4.26 13.96 3.80
CA LYS A 37 5.36 14.92 3.63
C LYS A 37 6.59 14.35 2.92
N VAL A 38 6.92 13.09 3.18
CA VAL A 38 8.09 12.42 2.59
C VAL A 38 7.86 12.20 1.09
N LEU A 39 6.68 11.68 0.73
CA LEU A 39 6.32 11.43 -0.65
C LEU A 39 6.13 12.73 -1.44
N ALA A 40 5.44 13.71 -0.85
CA ALA A 40 5.27 15.06 -1.40
C ALA A 40 6.62 15.71 -1.74
N GLY A 41 7.58 15.66 -0.80
CA GLY A 41 8.94 16.16 -1.02
C GLY A 41 9.68 15.40 -2.13
N LYS A 42 9.47 14.06 -2.23
CA LYS A 42 10.03 13.28 -3.33
C LYS A 42 9.46 13.72 -4.67
N ILE A 43 8.15 13.78 -4.85
CA ILE A 43 7.52 14.11 -6.14
C ILE A 43 7.51 15.62 -6.47
N GLY A 44 7.82 16.48 -5.50
CA GLY A 44 7.79 17.92 -5.64
C GLY A 44 6.37 18.47 -5.86
N TYR A 45 5.39 17.87 -5.19
CA TYR A 45 3.97 18.23 -5.26
C TYR A 45 3.51 18.68 -3.87
N PHE A 46 2.54 19.59 -3.78
CA PHE A 46 2.13 20.25 -2.53
C PHE A 46 3.19 21.12 -1.84
N ALA A 47 4.22 21.55 -2.58
CA ALA A 47 5.29 22.42 -2.07
C ALA A 47 4.80 23.84 -1.70
N GLU A 48 3.62 24.22 -2.18
CA GLU A 48 2.96 25.47 -1.86
C GLU A 48 2.46 25.54 -0.40
N TYR A 49 2.41 24.41 0.31
CA TYR A 49 2.00 24.34 1.72
C TYR A 49 3.24 24.17 2.61
N SER A 50 3.65 25.24 3.31
CA SER A 50 4.85 25.26 4.18
C SER A 50 4.87 24.15 5.23
N ASP A 51 3.71 23.89 5.83
CA ASP A 51 3.53 22.92 6.90
C ASP A 51 2.75 21.69 6.44
N PHE A 52 2.95 21.25 5.20
CA PHE A 52 2.27 20.08 4.65
C PHE A 52 2.54 18.82 5.50
N GLN A 53 1.46 18.13 5.86
CA GLN A 53 1.51 16.84 6.55
C GLN A 53 1.09 15.71 5.61
N GLN A 54 -0.13 15.81 5.06
CA GLN A 54 -0.70 14.78 4.21
C GLN A 54 -1.79 15.30 3.28
N ALA A 55 -2.00 14.61 2.17
CA ALA A 55 -3.14 14.79 1.28
C ALA A 55 -3.90 13.48 1.06
N MET A 56 -5.23 13.58 1.01
CA MET A 56 -6.15 12.48 0.76
C MET A 56 -7.19 12.91 -0.28
N LEU A 57 -7.53 12.01 -1.20
CA LEU A 57 -8.55 12.26 -2.23
C LEU A 57 -9.77 11.41 -1.93
N PHE A 58 -10.95 12.02 -1.97
CA PHE A 58 -12.22 11.38 -1.75
C PHE A 58 -13.14 11.61 -2.94
N GLN A 59 -13.90 10.59 -3.33
CA GLN A 59 -14.99 10.69 -4.28
C GLN A 59 -16.29 10.85 -3.50
N VAL A 60 -17.01 11.95 -3.75
CA VAL A 60 -18.28 12.27 -3.09
C VAL A 60 -19.45 11.74 -3.91
N ASN A 61 -19.35 11.87 -5.24
CA ASN A 61 -20.27 11.29 -6.22
C ASN A 61 -19.52 11.02 -7.54
N ASP A 62 -20.21 10.60 -8.60
CA ASP A 62 -19.56 10.20 -9.86
C ASP A 62 -18.77 11.33 -10.54
N SER A 63 -19.11 12.60 -10.26
CA SER A 63 -18.55 13.77 -10.93
C SER A 63 -17.77 14.72 -10.02
N SER A 64 -17.79 14.49 -8.71
CA SER A 64 -17.21 15.38 -7.69
C SER A 64 -16.26 14.63 -6.78
N TYR A 65 -15.10 15.24 -6.60
CA TYR A 65 -14.03 14.76 -5.76
C TYR A 65 -13.66 15.86 -4.75
N VAL A 66 -13.18 15.46 -3.59
CA VAL A 66 -12.69 16.35 -2.55
C VAL A 66 -11.27 15.96 -2.24
N LEU A 67 -10.36 16.91 -2.44
CA LEU A 67 -8.99 16.83 -1.99
C LEU A 67 -8.92 17.43 -0.59
N GLU A 68 -8.60 16.60 0.40
CA GLU A 68 -8.27 17.03 1.75
C GLU A 68 -6.75 17.21 1.87
N ILE A 69 -6.34 18.38 2.32
CA ILE A 69 -4.95 18.72 2.60
C ILE A 69 -4.86 19.06 4.08
N LEU A 70 -4.02 18.33 4.79
CA LEU A 70 -3.71 18.58 6.19
C LEU A 70 -2.40 19.35 6.26
N THR A 71 -2.43 20.52 6.88
CA THR A 71 -1.26 21.36 7.13
C THR A 71 -1.13 21.66 8.62
N GLY A 72 0.06 22.09 9.05
CA GLY A 72 0.33 22.53 10.41
C GLY A 72 1.31 21.64 11.17
N THR A 73 1.32 21.80 12.48
CA THR A 73 2.23 21.10 13.40
C THR A 73 1.45 20.12 14.28
N HIS A 74 2.14 19.34 15.11
CA HIS A 74 1.49 18.38 16.02
C HIS A 74 0.43 19.07 16.93
N ASN A 75 0.63 20.34 17.29
CA ASN A 75 -0.29 21.05 18.20
C ASN A 75 -1.41 21.79 17.49
N GLU A 76 -1.21 22.18 16.23
CA GLU A 76 -2.17 22.96 15.46
C GLU A 76 -2.22 22.43 14.03
N SER A 77 -3.29 21.69 13.71
CA SER A 77 -3.51 21.12 12.39
C SER A 77 -4.72 21.78 11.72
N TYR A 78 -4.55 22.20 10.48
CA TYR A 78 -5.59 22.79 9.64
C TYR A 78 -5.94 21.82 8.52
N ARG A 79 -7.23 21.67 8.24
CA ARG A 79 -7.72 20.86 7.13
C ARG A 79 -8.34 21.75 6.08
N THR A 80 -7.74 21.75 4.90
CA THR A 80 -8.28 22.43 3.73
C THR A 80 -8.97 21.40 2.84
N ARG A 81 -10.25 21.63 2.54
CA ARG A 81 -11.05 20.84 1.59
C ARG A 81 -11.17 21.61 0.28
N LYS A 82 -10.67 21.03 -0.81
CA LYS A 82 -10.82 21.56 -2.17
C LYS A 82 -11.68 20.62 -2.99
N THR A 83 -12.84 21.10 -3.43
CA THR A 83 -13.70 20.37 -4.36
C THR A 83 -13.12 20.44 -5.77
N LEU A 84 -13.07 19.30 -6.45
CA LEU A 84 -12.56 19.13 -7.79
C LEU A 84 -13.61 18.43 -8.65
N THR A 85 -13.70 18.84 -9.90
CA THR A 85 -14.47 18.12 -10.92
C THR A 85 -13.74 16.84 -11.33
N ALA A 86 -14.45 15.92 -11.99
CA ALA A 86 -13.85 14.71 -12.57
C ALA A 86 -12.69 15.04 -13.55
N SER A 87 -12.83 16.11 -14.34
CA SER A 87 -11.79 16.53 -15.30
C SER A 87 -10.52 17.01 -14.59
N GLU A 88 -10.67 17.90 -13.60
CA GLU A 88 -9.54 18.43 -12.80
C GLU A 88 -8.85 17.30 -12.03
N THR A 89 -9.64 16.38 -11.47
CA THR A 89 -9.11 15.23 -10.74
C THR A 89 -8.30 14.33 -11.66
N ARG A 90 -8.80 14.06 -12.87
CA ARG A 90 -8.05 13.26 -13.86
C ARG A 90 -6.72 13.89 -14.22
N LEU A 91 -6.70 15.19 -14.53
CA LEU A 91 -5.47 15.92 -14.87
C LEU A 91 -4.47 15.91 -13.70
N MET A 92 -4.97 16.10 -12.47
CA MET A 92 -4.14 16.03 -11.26
C MET A 92 -3.53 14.63 -11.06
N LEU A 93 -4.34 13.58 -11.23
CA LEU A 93 -3.87 12.20 -11.11
C LEU A 93 -2.85 11.85 -12.19
N GLU A 94 -3.03 12.32 -13.42
CA GLU A 94 -2.09 12.14 -14.52
C GLU A 94 -0.73 12.80 -14.20
N ASP A 95 -0.70 14.05 -13.74
CA ASP A 95 0.55 14.73 -13.36
C ASP A 95 1.25 14.05 -12.17
N ILE A 96 0.50 13.70 -11.12
CA ILE A 96 1.06 12.97 -9.96
C ILE A 96 1.61 11.62 -10.41
N SER A 97 0.91 10.90 -11.29
CA SER A 97 1.36 9.60 -11.80
C SER A 97 2.65 9.74 -12.61
N ALA A 98 2.76 10.74 -13.48
CA ALA A 98 3.95 10.99 -14.26
C ALA A 98 5.17 11.26 -13.36
N ARG A 99 4.99 12.07 -12.30
CA ARG A 99 6.05 12.36 -11.32
C ARG A 99 6.45 11.14 -10.50
N LEU A 100 5.49 10.32 -10.11
CA LEU A 100 5.74 9.05 -9.42
C LEU A 100 6.55 8.10 -10.30
N HIS A 101 6.21 7.99 -11.59
CA HIS A 101 6.94 7.15 -12.55
C HIS A 101 8.36 7.66 -12.83
N LEU A 102 8.54 8.99 -12.97
CA LEU A 102 9.85 9.59 -13.23
C LEU A 102 10.83 9.45 -12.07
N LYS A 103 10.36 9.58 -10.82
CA LYS A 103 11.23 9.57 -9.63
C LYS A 103 11.33 8.23 -8.93
N SER A 104 10.46 7.30 -9.25
CA SER A 104 10.57 5.91 -8.85
C SER A 104 10.39 5.05 -10.09
N PRO A 105 11.42 4.92 -10.95
CA PRO A 105 11.47 3.80 -11.88
C PRO A 105 11.54 2.57 -10.99
N LYS A 106 10.37 2.02 -10.64
CA LYS A 106 10.31 0.69 -10.03
C LYS A 106 11.14 -0.18 -10.94
N SER A 107 12.15 -0.80 -10.34
CA SER A 107 13.05 -1.75 -11.00
C SER A 107 12.29 -2.48 -12.09
N LEU A 108 12.71 -2.32 -13.35
CA LEU A 108 12.11 -2.95 -14.54
C LEU A 108 12.14 -4.50 -14.47
N LEU A 109 12.60 -5.06 -13.36
CA LEU A 109 12.64 -6.49 -13.10
C LEU A 109 11.26 -6.99 -12.66
N ASN A 110 10.72 -7.91 -13.46
CA ASN A 110 9.54 -8.66 -13.12
C ASN A 110 9.75 -9.38 -11.76
N GLN A 111 8.86 -9.13 -10.80
CA GLN A 111 8.88 -9.73 -9.46
C GLN A 111 7.86 -10.89 -9.34
N GLU A 112 7.16 -11.22 -10.42
CA GLU A 112 6.37 -12.45 -10.50
C GLU A 112 7.28 -13.65 -10.26
N GLY A 113 6.85 -14.55 -9.38
CA GLY A 113 7.64 -15.72 -9.00
C GLY A 113 8.57 -15.52 -7.81
N ARG A 114 8.79 -14.30 -7.29
CA ARG A 114 9.60 -14.09 -6.08
C ARG A 114 9.08 -14.90 -4.89
N THR A 115 7.78 -14.84 -4.62
CA THR A 115 7.16 -15.58 -3.51
C THR A 115 7.32 -17.08 -3.70
N GLN A 116 7.10 -17.58 -4.92
CA GLN A 116 7.26 -19.00 -5.25
C GLN A 116 8.72 -19.44 -5.13
N PHE A 117 9.67 -18.65 -5.61
CA PHE A 117 11.10 -18.90 -5.50
C PHE A 117 11.55 -18.94 -4.03
N LEU A 118 11.14 -17.98 -3.22
CA LEU A 118 11.44 -17.95 -1.78
C LEU A 118 10.83 -19.16 -1.06
N LEU A 119 9.59 -19.53 -1.37
CA LEU A 119 8.93 -20.70 -0.76
C LEU A 119 9.60 -22.02 -1.16
N ILE A 120 9.82 -22.24 -2.46
CA ILE A 120 10.47 -23.46 -2.95
C ILE A 120 11.87 -23.57 -2.38
N ASN A 121 12.65 -22.50 -2.44
CA ASN A 121 14.01 -22.53 -1.93
C ASN A 121 14.06 -22.76 -0.41
N SER A 122 13.13 -22.14 0.35
CA SER A 122 13.03 -22.39 1.80
C SER A 122 12.65 -23.84 2.09
N LEU A 123 11.71 -24.42 1.33
CA LEU A 123 11.28 -25.81 1.51
C LEU A 123 12.36 -26.81 1.15
N VAL A 124 13.09 -26.59 0.06
CA VAL A 124 14.23 -27.42 -0.36
C VAL A 124 15.34 -27.35 0.68
N SER A 125 15.65 -26.15 1.15
CA SER A 125 16.63 -25.93 2.22
C SER A 125 16.23 -26.73 3.48
N TYR A 126 15.00 -26.54 3.98
CA TYR A 126 14.53 -27.23 5.19
C TYR A 126 14.52 -28.77 5.04
N SER A 127 14.03 -29.28 3.91
CA SER A 127 13.95 -30.71 3.62
C SER A 127 15.34 -31.35 3.52
N TYR A 128 16.27 -30.66 2.84
CA TYR A 128 17.65 -31.13 2.72
C TYR A 128 18.34 -31.17 4.08
N TYR A 129 18.23 -30.13 4.91
CA TYR A 129 18.86 -30.12 6.23
C TYR A 129 18.25 -31.15 7.18
N GLY A 130 16.93 -31.37 7.13
CA GLY A 130 16.29 -32.42 7.92
C GLY A 130 16.84 -33.81 7.65
N MET A 131 17.20 -34.12 6.40
CA MET A 131 17.85 -35.39 6.04
C MET A 131 19.37 -35.38 6.30
N ALA A 132 20.04 -34.24 6.06
CA ALA A 132 21.49 -34.14 6.22
C ALA A 132 21.95 -34.28 7.69
N VAL A 133 21.14 -33.87 8.67
CA VAL A 133 21.43 -34.10 10.10
C VAL A 133 21.58 -35.59 10.41
N SER A 134 20.70 -36.43 9.86
CA SER A 134 20.78 -37.88 10.04
C SER A 134 22.06 -38.46 9.43
N LEU A 135 22.44 -37.98 8.24
CA LEU A 135 23.67 -38.41 7.54
C LEU A 135 24.96 -38.03 8.28
N ILE A 136 25.01 -36.85 8.92
CA ILE A 136 26.18 -36.41 9.71
C ILE A 136 26.33 -37.20 11.01
N LEU A 137 25.20 -37.69 11.56
CA LEU A 137 25.23 -38.54 12.75
C LEU A 137 25.63 -39.99 12.43
N THR A 138 25.46 -40.43 11.18
CA THR A 138 25.75 -41.81 10.75
C THR A 138 27.02 -41.97 9.92
N GLU A 139 27.45 -40.93 9.21
CA GLU A 139 28.69 -40.89 8.42
C GLU A 139 29.62 -39.80 8.97
N ASP A 140 30.94 -39.98 8.89
CA ASP A 140 31.98 -39.01 9.31
C ASP A 140 32.03 -37.76 8.40
N MET A 141 30.86 -37.19 8.10
CA MET A 141 30.72 -36.00 7.26
C MET A 141 31.07 -34.75 8.08
N SER A 142 31.97 -33.93 7.56
CA SER A 142 32.44 -32.73 8.27
C SER A 142 31.28 -31.76 8.58
N PRO A 143 31.06 -31.40 9.87
CA PRO A 143 30.04 -30.43 10.26
C PRO A 143 30.19 -29.06 9.57
N ALA A 144 31.40 -28.72 9.11
CA ALA A 144 31.66 -27.49 8.38
C ALA A 144 30.94 -27.45 7.02
N VAL A 145 30.91 -28.57 6.28
CA VAL A 145 30.24 -28.66 4.97
C VAL A 145 28.72 -28.55 5.13
N TYR A 146 28.19 -29.11 6.21
CA TYR A 146 26.79 -28.95 6.60
C TYR A 146 26.43 -27.49 6.92
N LEU A 147 27.22 -26.81 7.76
CA LEU A 147 26.93 -25.42 8.12
C LEU A 147 27.09 -24.46 6.92
N LEU A 148 28.03 -24.75 6.02
CA LEU A 148 28.29 -23.91 4.85
C LEU A 148 27.18 -24.10 3.79
N SER A 149 26.74 -25.34 3.56
CA SER A 149 25.55 -25.60 2.73
C SER A 149 24.28 -25.05 3.39
N ALA A 150 24.17 -25.05 4.72
CA ALA A 150 23.09 -24.43 5.50
C ALA A 150 22.97 -22.92 5.31
N GLY A 151 24.10 -22.22 5.40
CA GLY A 151 24.13 -20.77 5.22
C GLY A 151 23.76 -20.34 3.80
N THR A 152 24.23 -21.05 2.77
CA THR A 152 24.01 -20.65 1.37
C THR A 152 22.55 -20.78 0.95
N GLY A 153 21.82 -21.79 1.43
CA GLY A 153 20.38 -21.97 1.15
C GLY A 153 19.52 -20.78 1.56
N PHE A 154 19.88 -20.06 2.63
CA PHE A 154 19.16 -18.86 3.08
C PHE A 154 19.74 -17.57 2.52
N ILE A 155 21.07 -17.47 2.42
CA ILE A 155 21.75 -16.23 2.04
C ILE A 155 21.59 -15.94 0.54
N VAL A 156 21.70 -16.96 -0.31
CA VAL A 156 21.63 -16.80 -1.78
C VAL A 156 20.30 -16.18 -2.23
N PRO A 157 19.12 -16.69 -1.82
CA PRO A 157 17.84 -16.08 -2.19
C PRO A 157 17.67 -14.65 -1.67
N ILE A 158 18.20 -14.36 -0.48
CA ILE A 158 18.11 -13.01 0.10
C ILE A 158 18.96 -12.03 -0.72
N LEU A 159 20.15 -12.44 -1.16
CA LEU A 159 21.01 -11.60 -2.01
C LEU A 159 20.38 -11.36 -3.38
N PHE A 160 19.79 -12.39 -4.01
CA PHE A 160 19.16 -12.25 -5.33
C PHE A 160 17.75 -11.63 -5.32
N SER A 161 17.08 -11.60 -4.17
CA SER A 161 15.76 -10.96 -4.02
C SER A 161 15.80 -9.55 -3.41
N ARG A 162 16.96 -9.07 -2.96
CA ARG A 162 17.16 -7.69 -2.53
C ARG A 162 17.38 -6.79 -3.74
N ASN A 163 16.28 -6.36 -4.35
CA ASN A 163 16.13 -5.15 -5.18
C ASN A 163 14.65 -4.83 -5.34
#